data_AF-A0A212RYV2-F1
#
_entry.id   AF-A0A212RYV2-F1
#
_cell.length_a   1.000
_cell.length_b   1.000
_cell.length_c   1.000
_cell.angle_alpha   90.00
_cell.angle_beta   90.00
_cell.angle_gamma   90.00
#
_symmetry.space_group_name_H-M   'P 1'
#
loop_
_entity.id
_entity.type
_entity.pdbx_description
1 polymer ?
#
loop_
_entity_poly.entity_id
_entity_poly.type
_entity_poly.pdbx_seq_one_letter_code
_entity_poly.pdbx_strand_id
1 'polypeptide(L)'
;MRLYVAPLTLGIEIQRAAMTTGEKVRLNTASPFARRLNLPRGAVGAVICRYNLLRGGVRAQRLDVQFGPELFVWGAPAEAFEPAANEKAC
;
A
#
# COMPACT_ATOMS: atom_id res chain seq x y z
N MET A 1 -32.73 15.26 -33.16
CA MET A 1 -32.28 15.43 -31.76
C MET A 1 -31.94 14.04 -31.22
N ARG A 2 -30.65 13.68 -31.19
CA ARG A 2 -30.17 12.36 -30.73
C ARG A 2 -29.44 12.57 -29.40
N LEU A 3 -30.04 12.12 -28.30
CA LEU A 3 -29.38 12.02 -27.01
C LEU A 3 -28.42 10.82 -27.07
N TYR A 4 -27.12 11.09 -27.14
CA TYR A 4 -26.11 10.08 -26.83
C TYR A 4 -25.93 10.04 -25.31
N VAL A 5 -26.43 8.98 -24.69
CA VAL A 5 -26.14 8.67 -23.29
C VAL A 5 -24.81 7.92 -23.27
N ALA A 6 -23.76 8.58 -22.80
CA ALA A 6 -22.47 7.93 -22.57
C ALA A 6 -22.59 7.00 -21.34
N PRO A 7 -22.17 5.72 -21.42
CA PRO A 7 -22.05 4.91 -20.22
C PRO A 7 -20.78 5.33 -19.45
N LEU A 8 -20.96 6.16 -18.43
CA LEU A 8 -19.96 6.40 -17.37
C LEU A 8 -19.94 5.20 -16.41
N THR A 9 -19.42 4.07 -16.89
CA THR A 9 -19.00 2.96 -16.03
C THR A 9 -17.67 2.44 -16.54
N LEU A 10 -16.69 3.33 -16.68
CA LEU A 10 -15.31 2.90 -16.58
C LEU A 10 -15.03 2.81 -15.08
N GLY A 11 -15.22 1.60 -14.56
CA GLY A 11 -14.85 1.25 -13.20
C GLY A 11 -13.46 1.80 -12.96
N ILE A 12 -13.36 2.73 -12.00
CA ILE A 12 -12.10 3.10 -11.40
C ILE A 12 -11.70 1.84 -10.62
N GLU A 13 -11.18 0.85 -11.34
CA GLU A 13 -10.19 -0.04 -10.79
C GLU A 13 -9.08 0.93 -10.38
N ILE A 14 -9.16 1.39 -9.11
CA ILE A 14 -8.04 2.02 -8.46
C ILE A 14 -7.00 0.91 -8.54
N GLN A 15 -6.19 0.94 -9.60
CA GLN A 15 -4.90 0.29 -9.60
C GLN A 15 -4.25 0.88 -8.36
N ARG A 16 -4.37 0.17 -7.23
CA ARG A 16 -3.61 0.48 -6.02
C ARG A 16 -2.19 0.46 -6.55
N ALA A 17 -1.62 1.65 -6.75
CA ALA A 17 -0.30 1.81 -7.31
C ALA A 17 0.59 0.84 -6.54
N ALA A 18 1.14 -0.14 -7.26
CA ALA A 18 1.87 -1.20 -6.61
C ALA A 18 3.12 -0.57 -6.01
N MET A 19 3.16 -0.48 -4.68
CA MET A 19 4.24 0.23 -3.97
C MET A 19 5.60 -0.30 -4.43
N THR A 20 6.56 0.61 -4.56
CA THR A 20 7.90 0.33 -5.10
C THR A 20 8.97 0.40 -4.02
N THR A 21 10.10 -0.28 -4.22
CA THR A 21 11.24 -0.16 -3.30
C THR A 21 11.70 1.29 -3.20
N GLY A 22 11.97 1.77 -1.98
CA GLY A 22 12.31 3.15 -1.65
C GLY A 22 11.09 4.04 -1.37
N GLU A 23 9.89 3.63 -1.76
CA GLU A 23 8.66 4.40 -1.53
C GLU A 23 8.39 4.58 -0.04
N LYS A 24 7.96 5.79 0.32
CA LYS A 24 7.54 6.10 1.69
C LYS A 24 6.10 5.67 1.89
N VAL A 25 5.89 4.84 2.91
CA VAL A 25 4.59 4.28 3.22
C VAL A 25 4.26 4.51 4.68
N ARG A 26 2.98 4.61 4.98
CA ARG A 26 2.47 4.60 6.34
C ARG A 26 1.51 3.43 6.50
N LEU A 27 1.34 3.02 7.74
CA LEU A 27 0.47 1.89 8.02
C LEU A 27 -1.00 2.32 7.94
N ASN A 28 -1.80 1.58 7.18
CA ASN A 28 -3.23 1.80 7.08
C ASN A 28 -3.91 1.38 8.39
N THR A 29 -4.39 2.35 9.16
CA THR A 29 -4.98 2.13 10.48
C THR A 29 -6.27 1.30 10.46
N ALA A 30 -6.95 1.21 9.30
CA ALA A 30 -8.11 0.34 9.11
C ALA A 30 -7.72 -1.14 8.91
N SER A 31 -6.46 -1.43 8.61
CA SER A 31 -5.98 -2.80 8.41
C SER A 31 -5.98 -3.59 9.73
N PRO A 32 -6.45 -4.85 9.76
CA PRO A 32 -6.27 -5.75 10.90
C PRO A 32 -4.80 -5.93 11.32
N PHE A 33 -3.89 -5.72 10.38
CA PHE A 33 -2.45 -5.79 10.59
C PHE A 33 -1.93 -4.63 11.45
N ALA A 34 -2.60 -3.47 11.43
CA ALA A 34 -2.25 -2.28 12.21
C ALA A 34 -2.24 -2.54 13.71
N ARG A 35 -3.23 -3.28 14.19
CA ARG A 35 -3.42 -3.55 15.61
C ARG A 35 -2.32 -4.43 16.20
N ARG A 36 -1.54 -5.13 15.36
CA ARG A 36 -0.55 -6.11 15.81
C ARG A 36 0.86 -5.53 15.93
N LEU A 37 1.17 -4.47 15.18
CA LEU A 37 2.55 -4.03 15.00
C LEU A 37 3.04 -2.99 16.02
N ASN A 38 2.18 -2.51 16.93
CA ASN A 38 2.53 -1.51 17.96
C ASN A 38 3.38 -0.34 17.42
N LEU A 39 3.19 0.04 16.15
CA LEU A 39 3.91 1.17 15.55
C LEU A 39 3.39 2.48 16.13
N PRO A 40 4.27 3.50 16.28
CA PRO A 40 3.82 4.86 16.56
C PRO A 40 2.77 5.31 15.55
N ARG A 41 1.76 6.05 16.02
CA ARG A 41 0.76 6.64 15.11
C ARG A 41 1.47 7.57 14.13
N GLY A 42 1.18 7.40 12.83
CA GLY A 42 1.81 8.20 11.79
C GLY A 42 3.25 7.81 11.47
N ALA A 43 3.76 6.68 11.96
CA ALA A 43 5.07 6.17 11.57
C ALA A 43 5.14 6.03 10.03
N VAL A 44 6.18 6.63 9.45
CA VAL A 44 6.50 6.52 8.02
C VAL A 44 7.69 5.59 7.88
N GLY A 45 7.52 4.58 7.05
CA GLY A 45 8.55 3.62 6.70
C GLY A 45 8.95 3.73 5.24
N ALA A 46 10.06 3.09 4.88
CA ALA A 46 10.49 2.91 3.50
C ALA A 46 10.32 1.44 3.10
N VAL A 47 9.76 1.20 1.91
CA VAL A 47 9.72 -0.15 1.34
C VAL A 47 11.14 -0.59 1.00
N ILE A 48 11.57 -1.70 1.56
CA ILE A 48 12.88 -2.31 1.28
C ILE A 48 12.74 -3.32 0.15
N CYS A 49 11.70 -4.16 0.25
CA CYS A 49 11.48 -5.25 -0.68
C CYS A 49 9.99 -5.41 -0.96
N ARG A 50 9.68 -5.79 -2.20
CA ARG A 50 8.36 -6.19 -2.65
C ARG A 50 8.46 -7.53 -3.36
N TYR A 51 7.58 -8.45 -3.00
CA TYR A 51 7.51 -9.76 -3.62
C TYR A 51 6.09 -10.31 -3.64
N ASN A 52 5.85 -11.31 -4.48
CA ASN A 52 4.57 -12.02 -4.52
C ASN A 52 4.75 -13.38 -3.87
N LEU A 53 3.86 -13.71 -2.93
CA LEU A 53 3.69 -15.09 -2.50
C LEU A 53 2.67 -15.77 -3.41
N LEU A 54 3.09 -16.90 -3.98
CA LEU A 54 2.22 -17.79 -4.74
C LEU A 54 1.69 -18.85 -3.78
N ARG A 55 0.40 -18.78 -3.43
CA ARG A 55 -0.25 -19.82 -2.63
C ARG A 55 -1.58 -20.20 -3.29
N GLY A 56 -1.65 -21.45 -3.79
CA GLY A 56 -2.87 -21.97 -4.41
C GLY A 56 -3.35 -21.17 -5.63
N GLY A 57 -2.43 -20.64 -6.45
CA GLY A 57 -2.77 -19.85 -7.63
C GLY A 57 -3.13 -18.38 -7.34
N VAL A 58 -3.31 -17.99 -6.08
CA VAL A 58 -3.54 -16.60 -5.69
C VAL A 58 -2.20 -15.89 -5.50
N ARG A 59 -2.03 -14.75 -6.17
CA ARG A 59 -0.89 -13.84 -5.96
C ARG A 59 -1.21 -12.87 -4.83
N ALA A 60 -0.52 -12.99 -3.71
CA ALA A 60 -0.59 -12.03 -2.61
C ALA A 60 0.71 -11.21 -2.55
N GLN A 61 0.59 -9.90 -2.73
CA GLN A 61 1.74 -9.00 -2.66
C GLN A 61 2.16 -8.76 -1.21
N ARG A 62 3.45 -8.89 -0.96
CA ARG A 62 4.08 -8.69 0.34
C ARG A 62 5.15 -7.62 0.27
N LEU A 63 5.29 -6.88 1.37
CA LEU A 63 6.26 -5.83 1.54
C LEU A 63 7.09 -6.08 2.80
N ASP A 64 8.37 -5.77 2.68
CA ASP A 64 9.26 -5.54 3.81
C ASP A 64 9.47 -4.04 3.95
N VAL A 65 9.22 -3.48 5.13
CA VAL A 65 9.20 -2.03 5.37
C VAL A 65 10.05 -1.71 6.59
N GLN A 66 10.94 -0.74 6.45
CA GLN A 66 11.76 -0.22 7.54
C GLN A 66 11.16 1.08 8.09
N PHE A 67 10.91 1.12 9.39
CA PHE A 67 10.45 2.28 10.14
C PHE A 67 11.59 2.84 11.01
N GLY A 68 12.42 3.72 10.46
CA GLY A 68 13.62 4.18 11.17
C GLY A 68 14.71 3.10 11.28
N PRO A 69 15.80 3.34 12.04
CA PRO A 69 17.00 2.50 11.96
C PRO A 69 16.82 1.08 12.50
N GLU A 70 15.97 0.86 13.49
CA GLU A 70 15.93 -0.40 14.27
C GLU A 70 14.65 -1.22 14.08
N LEU A 71 13.63 -0.68 13.42
CA LEU A 71 12.31 -1.29 13.37
C LEU A 71 11.97 -1.70 11.94
N PHE A 72 11.74 -3.00 11.76
CA PHE A 72 11.43 -3.60 10.47
C PHE A 72 10.16 -4.42 10.56
N VAL A 73 9.37 -4.34 9.51
CA VAL A 73 8.17 -5.14 9.33
C VAL A 73 8.39 -6.02 8.12
N TRP A 74 8.43 -7.34 8.33
CA TRP A 74 8.71 -8.33 7.30
C TRP A 74 7.43 -9.03 6.83
N GLY A 75 7.31 -9.25 5.52
CA GLY A 75 6.24 -10.06 4.92
C GLY A 75 4.83 -9.54 5.15
N ALA A 76 4.70 -8.24 5.35
CA ALA A 76 3.41 -7.62 5.57
C ALA A 76 2.60 -7.58 4.27
N PRO A 77 1.25 -7.73 4.34
CA PRO A 77 0.41 -7.57 3.17
C PRO A 77 0.54 -6.13 2.65
N ALA A 78 0.70 -5.96 1.34
CA ALA A 78 0.84 -4.62 0.75
C ALA A 78 -0.38 -3.73 1.08
N GLU A 79 -1.56 -4.32 1.18
CA GLU A 79 -2.79 -3.64 1.53
C GLU A 79 -2.86 -3.11 2.97
N ALA A 80 -1.93 -3.53 3.84
CA ALA A 80 -1.78 -2.98 5.18
C ALA A 80 -1.09 -1.61 5.19
N PHE A 81 -0.57 -1.15 4.05
CA PHE A 81 0.07 0.14 3.93
C PHE A 81 -0.69 1.02 2.95
N GLU A 82 -0.35 2.29 2.99
CA GLU A 82 -0.74 3.30 2.03
C GLU A 82 0.44 4.24 1.81
N PRO A 83 0.56 4.88 0.63
CA PRO A 83 1.59 5.87 0.40
C PRO A 83 1.54 6.95 1.50
N ALA A 84 2.69 7.26 2.09
CA ALA A 84 2.81 8.48 2.86
C ALA A 84 2.76 9.61 1.85
N ALA A 85 1.60 10.28 1.72
CA ALA A 85 1.37 11.31 0.71
C ALA A 85 2.58 12.23 0.59
N ASN A 86 3.03 12.49 -0.66
CA ASN A 86 4.00 13.54 -0.93
C ASN A 86 3.50 14.82 -0.26
N GLU A 87 4.26 15.38 0.68
CA GLU A 87 4.38 16.83 0.71
C GLU A 87 4.76 17.20 -0.72
N LYS A 88 3.79 17.74 -1.47
CA LYS A 88 4.08 18.28 -2.79
C LYS A 88 5.19 19.29 -2.55
N ALA A 89 6.35 19.06 -3.18
CA ALA A 89 7.33 20.09 -3.41
C ALA A 89 6.57 21.33 -3.91
N CYS A 90 6.63 22.40 -3.11
CA CYS A 90 6.16 23.73 -3.47
C CYS A 90 6.98 24.26 -4.64
#